data_AF-A0A017HUW7-F1
#
_entry.id   AF-A0A017HUW7-F1
#
_cell.length_a   1.000
_cell.length_b   1.000
_cell.length_c   1.000
_cell.angle_alpha   90.00
_cell.angle_beta   90.00
_cell.angle_gamma   90.00
#
_symmetry.space_group_name_H-M   'P 1'
#
loop_
_entity.id
_entity.type
_entity.pdbx_description
1 polymer ?
#
loop_
_entity_poly.entity_id
_entity_poly.type
_entity_poly.pdbx_seq_one_letter_code
_entity_poly.pdbx_strand_id
1 'polypeptide(L)' 'MQEFQAREIAFGLGLEGALIGKAVSTIMGCYNAFREYDASMLEINPLVVSGTT' A
#
# COMPACT_ATOMS: atom_id res chain seq x y z
N MET A 1 0.72 1.51 -12.25
CA MET A 1 1.22 2.40 -11.18
C MET A 1 2.72 2.22 -11.10
N GLN A 2 3.46 3.29 -10.88
CA GLN A 2 4.91 3.25 -10.68
C GLN A 2 5.23 3.31 -9.19
N GLU A 3 6.40 2.81 -8.77
CA GLU A 3 6.77 2.77 -7.35
C GLU A 3 6.80 4.15 -6.68
N PHE A 4 7.15 5.21 -7.40
CA PHE A 4 7.16 6.56 -6.82
C PHE A 4 5.76 7.02 -6.41
N GLN A 5 4.72 6.63 -7.15
CA GLN A 5 3.34 6.94 -6.83
C GLN A 5 2.90 6.19 -5.57
N ALA A 6 3.33 4.94 -5.42
CA ALA A 6 3.11 4.17 -4.18
C ALA A 6 3.84 4.79 -2.99
N ARG A 7 5.02 5.38 -3.20
CA ARG A 7 5.74 6.15 -2.16
C ARG A 7 4.97 7.41 -1.78
N GLU A 8 4.45 8.16 -2.74
CA GLU A 8 3.62 9.35 -2.47
C GLU A 8 2.37 9.00 -1.66
N ILE A 9 1.70 7.87 -1.97
CA ILE A 9 0.57 7.38 -1.18
C ILE A 9 1.03 7.02 0.24
N ALA A 10 2.14 6.30 0.40
CA ALA A 10 2.67 5.94 1.72
C ALA A 10 2.99 7.18 2.57
N PHE A 11 3.57 8.23 1.98
CA PHE A 11 3.78 9.51 2.64
C PHE A 11 2.46 10.21 2.97
N GLY A 12 1.48 10.20 2.08
CA GLY A 12 0.14 10.75 2.32
C GLY A 12 -0.64 10.06 3.44
N LEU A 13 -0.31 8.79 3.74
CA LEU A 13 -0.83 8.03 4.87
C LEU A 13 -0.09 8.30 6.20
N GLY A 14 0.93 9.17 6.20
CA GLY A 14 1.72 9.47 7.39
C GLY A 14 2.65 8.34 7.83
N LEU A 15 3.00 7.41 6.93
CA LEU A 15 3.97 6.36 7.21
C LEU A 15 5.39 6.88 7.03
N GLU A 16 6.32 6.37 7.85
CA GLU A 16 7.71 6.87 7.88
C GLU A 16 8.73 5.74 8.03
N GLY A 17 9.99 6.05 7.72
CA GLY A 17 11.14 5.17 7.94
C GLY A 17 10.98 3.79 7.30
N ALA A 18 11.18 2.74 8.10
CA ALA A 18 11.13 1.35 7.63
C ALA A 18 9.73 0.91 7.15
N LEU A 19 8.66 1.65 7.47
CA LEU A 19 7.30 1.33 7.03
C LEU A 19 7.05 1.72 5.57
N ILE A 20 7.79 2.69 5.01
CA ILE A 20 7.61 3.12 3.62
C ILE A 20 7.82 1.97 2.65
N GLY A 21 8.89 1.19 2.81
CA GLY A 21 9.16 0.04 1.94
C GLY A 21 8.03 -0.98 1.98
N LYS A 22 7.55 -1.32 3.19
CA LYS A 22 6.43 -2.25 3.38
C LYS A 22 5.15 -1.71 2.75
N ALA A 23 4.83 -0.44 2.96
CA ALA A 23 3.65 0.20 2.41
C ALA A 23 3.66 0.22 0.88
N VAL A 24 4.80 0.58 0.27
CA VAL A 24 4.97 0.55 -1.19
C VAL A 24 4.71 -0.84 -1.75
N SER A 25 5.30 -1.89 -1.14
CA SER A 25 5.06 -3.27 -1.55
C SER A 25 3.59 -3.67 -1.43
N THR A 26 2.93 -3.33 -0.31
CA THR A 26 1.51 -3.60 -0.11
C THR A 26 0.64 -2.88 -1.14
N ILE A 27 0.85 -1.59 -1.37
CA ILE A 27 0.07 -0.77 -2.31
C ILE A 27 0.25 -1.26 -3.75
N MET A 28 1.48 -1.60 -4.16
CA MET A 28 1.76 -2.19 -5.47
C MET A 28 1.09 -3.57 -5.62
N GLY A 29 1.10 -4.39 -4.56
CA GLY A 29 0.40 -5.68 -4.53
C GLY A 29 -1.11 -5.53 -4.69
N CYS A 30 -1.72 -4.59 -3.96
CA CYS A 30 -3.13 -4.25 -4.12
C CYS A 30 -3.45 -3.78 -5.55
N TYR A 31 -2.62 -2.92 -6.13
CA TYR A 31 -2.81 -2.46 -7.51
C TYR A 31 -2.72 -3.61 -8.52
N ASN A 32 -1.78 -4.53 -8.33
CA ASN A 32 -1.64 -5.71 -9.20
C ASN A 32 -2.87 -6.61 -9.07
N ALA A 33 -3.31 -6.93 -7.86
CA ALA A 33 -4.51 -7.73 -7.63
C ALA A 33 -5.77 -7.06 -8.22
N PHE A 34 -5.93 -5.75 -8.02
CA PHE A 34 -7.02 -4.98 -8.60
C PHE A 34 -7.08 -5.14 -10.14
N ARG A 35 -5.91 -5.10 -10.81
CA ARG A 35 -5.82 -5.27 -12.26
C ARG A 35 -5.97 -6.72 -12.73
N GLU A 36 -5.42 -7.67 -11.99
CA GLU A 36 -5.41 -9.09 -12.37
C GLU A 36 -6.80 -9.71 -12.27
N TYR A 37 -7.60 -9.27 -11.29
CA TYR A 37 -8.95 -9.79 -11.06
C TYR A 37 -10.05 -8.91 -11.67
N ASP A 38 -9.70 -7.94 -12.53
CA ASP A 38 -10.63 -6.97 -13.13
C ASP A 38 -11.60 -6.35 -12.10
N ALA A 39 -11.06 -5.99 -10.92
CA ALA A 39 -11.86 -5.51 -9.82
C ALA A 39 -12.43 -4.11 -10.11
N SER A 40 -13.63 -3.83 -9.62
CA SER A 40 -14.23 -2.49 -9.67
C SER A 40 -13.76 -1.57 -8.54
N MET A 41 -13.39 -2.16 -7.40
CA MET A 41 -12.88 -1.47 -6.22
C MET A 41 -12.07 -2.43 -5.35
N LEU A 42 -11.00 -1.93 -4.73
CA LEU A 42 -10.26 -2.62 -3.69
C LEU A 42 -10.17 -1.68 -2.48
N GLU A 43 -10.76 -2.10 -1.37
CA GLU A 43 -10.76 -1.35 -0.12
C GLU A 43 -10.06 -2.16 0.98
N ILE A 44 -9.08 -1.53 1.64
CA ILE A 44 -8.45 -2.06 2.84
C ILE A 44 -8.93 -1.22 4.02
N ASN A 45 -9.78 -1.80 4.88
CA ASN A 45 -10.31 -1.12 6.06
C ASN A 45 -10.48 -2.12 7.23
N PRO A 46 -9.59 -2.13 8.24
CA PRO A 46 -8.43 -1.24 8.43
C PRO A 46 -7.13 -1.72 7.76
N LEU A 47 -6.23 -0.78 7.45
CA LEU A 47 -4.82 -1.05 7.19
C LEU A 47 -4.03 -0.94 8.50
N VAL A 48 -3.63 -2.08 9.09
CA VAL A 48 -3.04 -2.12 10.44
C VAL A 48 -1.51 -2.09 10.39
N VAL A 49 -0.90 -1.27 11.24
CA VAL A 49 0.52 -1.35 11.59
C VAL A 49 0.65 -2.11 12.92
N SER A 50 1.11 -3.35 12.86
CA SER A 50 1.37 -4.15 14.07
C SER A 50 2.77 -3.85 14.62
N GLY A 51 2.87 -3.63 15.92
CA GLY A 51 4.17 -3.64 16.62
C GLY A 51 4.71 -5.06 16.77
N THR A 52 6.03 -5.21 16.73
CA THR A 52 6.68 -6.42 17.22
C THR A 52 6.89 -6.21 18.71
N THR A 53 6.10 -6.90 19.55
CA THR A 53 6.43 -7.05 20.98
C THR A 53 7.62 -7.98 21.12
#